data_AF-A0A631YKX6-F1
#
_entry.id   AF-A0A631YKX6-F1
#
_cell.length_a   1.000
_cell.length_b   1.000
_cell.length_c   1.000
_cell.angle_alpha   90.00
_cell.angle_beta   90.00
_cell.angle_gamma   90.00
#
_symmetry.space_group_name_H-M   'P 1'
#
loop_
_entity.id
_entity.type
_entity.pdbx_description
1 polymer ?
#
loop_
_entity_poly.entity_id
_entity_poly.type
_entity_poly.pdbx_seq_one_letter_code
_entity_poly.pdbx_strand_id
1 'polypeptide(L)'
;MDKKLEPYYLSAETALSIVSKKFNIKIDIKEDDINLRFKKYDRNNTDDSIQMKNFFLSLGLSLQDILFNNGEDLLNEPMPILLLTPEMKWMVCVSGGQKIKLVNARGELCYVEIEDE
;
A
#
# COMPACT_ATOMS: atom_id res chain seq x y z
N MET A 1 -17.40 -12.77 13.63
CA MET A 1 -16.12 -13.49 13.69
C MET A 1 -15.04 -12.48 13.45
N ASP A 2 -14.31 -12.08 14.50
CA ASP A 2 -13.10 -11.27 14.36
C ASP A 2 -12.05 -12.10 13.62
N LYS A 3 -12.00 -11.95 12.29
CA LYS A 3 -10.84 -12.40 11.51
C LYS A 3 -9.67 -11.60 12.08
N LYS A 4 -8.76 -12.26 12.81
CA LYS A 4 -7.48 -11.66 13.19
C LYS A 4 -6.92 -10.97 11.95
N LEU A 5 -6.74 -9.66 12.03
CA LEU A 5 -6.11 -8.91 10.95
C LEU A 5 -4.76 -9.57 10.66
N GLU A 6 -4.58 -9.95 9.40
CA GLU A 6 -3.35 -10.57 8.95
C GLU A 6 -2.16 -9.66 9.28
N PRO A 7 -1.00 -10.24 9.65
CA PRO A 7 0.11 -9.50 10.24
C PRO A 7 0.75 -8.49 9.26
N TYR A 8 0.46 -8.61 7.97
CA TYR A 8 0.98 -7.75 6.90
C TYR A 8 0.09 -6.54 6.59
N TYR A 9 -1.10 -6.43 7.19
CA TYR A 9 -1.89 -5.20 7.09
C TYR A 9 -1.30 -4.12 8.01
N LEU A 10 -1.08 -2.95 7.43
CA LEU A 10 -0.46 -1.80 8.06
C LEU A 10 -1.47 -0.66 8.21
N SER A 11 -1.20 0.23 9.16
CA SER A 11 -1.76 1.58 9.09
C SER A 11 -1.10 2.36 7.96
N ALA A 12 -1.79 3.38 7.47
CA ALA A 12 -1.26 4.23 6.41
C ALA A 12 0.03 4.95 6.83
N GLU A 13 0.11 5.41 8.08
CA GLU A 13 1.33 6.01 8.65
C GLU A 13 2.49 5.02 8.60
N THR A 14 2.26 3.78 9.04
CA THR A 14 3.31 2.75 9.05
C THR A 14 3.78 2.43 7.64
N ALA A 15 2.84 2.26 6.70
CA ALA A 15 3.16 1.94 5.31
C ALA A 15 3.97 3.07 4.64
N LEU A 16 3.55 4.32 4.81
CA LEU A 16 4.25 5.50 4.29
C LEU A 16 5.61 5.71 4.97
N SER A 17 5.73 5.43 6.26
CA SER A 17 7.00 5.47 7.00
C SER A 17 8.01 4.44 6.46
N ILE A 18 7.56 3.23 6.12
CA ILE A 18 8.41 2.20 5.53
C ILE A 18 8.90 2.63 4.14
N VAL A 19 7.99 3.09 3.28
CA VAL A 19 8.30 3.52 1.91
C VAL A 19 9.24 4.73 1.91
N SER A 20 8.95 5.74 2.75
CA SER A 20 9.74 6.97 2.85
C SER A 20 11.18 6.71 3.28
N LYS A 21 11.42 5.83 4.26
CA LYS A 21 12.77 5.39 4.66
C LYS A 21 13.53 4.74 3.51
N LYS A 22 12.85 3.90 2.71
CA LYS A 22 13.44 3.19 1.58
C LYS A 22 13.87 4.12 0.44
N PHE A 23 13.09 5.18 0.20
CA PHE A 23 13.38 6.19 -0.83
C PHE A 23 14.17 7.40 -0.31
N ASN A 24 14.52 7.42 0.98
CA ASN A 24 15.16 8.56 1.65
C ASN A 24 14.39 9.88 1.47
N ILE A 25 13.05 9.79 1.48
CA ILE A 25 12.14 10.94 1.43
C ILE A 25 11.64 11.22 2.83
N LYS A 26 11.50 12.49 3.21
CA LYS A 26 10.85 12.86 4.48
C LYS A 26 9.37 13.13 4.21
N ILE A 27 8.51 12.23 4.70
CA ILE A 27 7.06 12.37 4.62
C ILE A 27 6.55 12.83 5.99
N ASP A 28 5.99 14.03 6.05
CA ASP A 28 5.41 14.59 7.27
C ASP A 28 3.88 14.54 7.15
N ILE A 29 3.28 13.48 7.68
CA ILE A 29 1.83 13.27 7.62
C ILE A 29 1.35 12.77 8.97
N LYS A 30 0.26 13.37 9.46
CA LYS A 30 -0.48 12.88 10.63
C LYS A 30 -1.46 11.81 10.19
N GLU A 31 -1.50 10.69 10.91
CA GLU A 31 -2.42 9.57 10.64
C GLU A 31 -3.89 10.02 10.58
N ASP A 32 -4.26 10.98 11.45
CA ASP A 32 -5.60 11.59 11.46
C ASP A 32 -5.96 12.25 10.12
N ASP A 33 -5.01 12.93 9.46
CA ASP A 33 -5.26 13.61 8.18
C ASP A 33 -5.52 12.60 7.06
N ILE A 34 -4.80 11.48 7.05
CA ILE A 34 -5.03 10.38 6.09
C ILE A 34 -6.40 9.77 6.32
N ASN A 35 -6.70 9.43 7.57
CA ASN A 35 -7.97 8.83 7.93
C ASN A 35 -9.13 9.77 7.60
N LEU A 36 -9.03 11.07 7.88
CA LEU A 36 -10.09 12.03 7.56
C LEU A 36 -10.31 12.15 6.04
N ARG A 37 -9.22 12.17 5.26
CA ARG A 37 -9.27 12.34 3.81
C ARG A 37 -9.76 11.09 3.07
N PHE A 38 -9.38 9.89 3.52
CA PHE A 38 -9.66 8.65 2.79
C PHE A 38 -10.71 7.74 3.44
N LYS A 39 -11.28 8.09 4.60
CA LYS A 39 -12.35 7.30 5.24
C LYS A 39 -13.60 7.12 4.37
N LYS A 40 -13.83 8.00 3.40
CA LYS A 40 -14.94 7.92 2.43
C LYS A 40 -14.51 7.52 1.03
N TYR A 41 -13.25 7.10 0.84
CA TYR A 41 -12.73 6.78 -0.47
C TYR A 41 -13.56 5.67 -1.12
N ASP A 42 -14.14 5.96 -2.29
CA ASP A 42 -14.74 4.98 -3.18
C ASP A 42 -13.89 4.87 -4.45
N ARG A 43 -13.34 3.68 -4.72
CA ARG A 43 -12.53 3.43 -5.92
C ARG A 43 -13.32 3.64 -7.22
N ASN A 44 -14.65 3.56 -7.19
CA ASN A 44 -15.51 3.78 -8.35
C ASN A 44 -15.83 5.27 -8.53
N ASN A 45 -15.52 6.10 -7.53
CA ASN A 45 -15.63 7.55 -7.62
C ASN A 45 -14.34 8.14 -8.20
N THR A 46 -14.45 8.75 -9.37
CA THR A 46 -13.31 9.36 -10.06
C THR A 46 -12.70 10.53 -9.27
N ASP A 47 -13.53 11.32 -8.58
CA ASP A 47 -13.05 12.45 -7.78
C ASP A 47 -12.20 11.99 -6.60
N ASP A 48 -12.59 10.90 -5.94
CA ASP A 48 -11.85 10.33 -4.81
C ASP A 48 -10.48 9.78 -5.28
N SER A 49 -10.45 9.13 -6.44
CA SER A 49 -9.21 8.66 -7.07
C SER A 49 -8.27 9.82 -7.42
N ILE A 50 -8.80 10.92 -7.97
CA ILE A 50 -8.03 12.12 -8.29
C ILE A 50 -7.48 12.77 -7.00
N GLN A 51 -8.31 12.90 -5.96
CA GLN A 51 -7.88 13.45 -4.67
C GLN A 51 -6.75 12.62 -4.05
N MET A 52 -6.84 11.29 -4.12
CA MET A 52 -5.80 10.40 -3.63
C MET A 52 -4.51 10.56 -4.43
N LYS A 53 -4.56 10.54 -5.76
CA LYS A 53 -3.38 10.78 -6.61
C LYS A 53 -2.73 12.13 -6.30
N ASN A 54 -3.52 13.19 -6.19
CA ASN A 54 -3.03 14.53 -5.86
C ASN A 54 -2.40 14.62 -4.46
N PHE A 55 -2.95 13.90 -3.48
CA PHE A 55 -2.36 13.82 -2.16
C PHE A 55 -0.97 13.19 -2.20
N PHE A 56 -0.80 12.03 -2.84
CA PHE A 56 0.52 11.40 -2.98
C PHE A 56 1.49 12.27 -3.77
N LEU A 57 1.01 12.94 -4.84
CA LEU A 57 1.81 13.88 -5.60
C LEU A 57 2.32 15.04 -4.75
N SER A 58 1.51 15.57 -3.83
CA SER A 58 1.93 16.63 -2.90
C SER A 58 3.05 16.19 -1.95
N LEU A 59 3.23 14.88 -1.76
CA LEU A 59 4.26 14.26 -0.93
C LEU A 59 5.51 13.88 -1.75
N GLY A 60 5.54 14.20 -3.05
CA GLY A 60 6.60 13.79 -3.97
C GLY A 60 6.52 12.31 -4.37
N LEU A 61 5.38 11.66 -4.16
CA LEU A 61 5.13 10.27 -4.53
C LEU A 61 4.18 10.19 -5.73
N SER A 62 4.46 9.29 -6.67
CA SER A 62 3.50 8.95 -7.73
C SER A 62 2.71 7.72 -7.32
N LEU A 63 1.39 7.85 -7.23
CA LEU A 63 0.51 6.70 -7.08
C LEU A 63 0.18 6.12 -8.46
N GLN A 64 0.40 4.83 -8.65
CA GLN A 64 0.07 4.11 -9.88
C GLN A 64 -0.90 2.97 -9.55
N ASP A 65 -1.91 2.80 -10.41
CA ASP A 65 -2.82 1.67 -10.33
C ASP A 65 -2.16 0.48 -11.03
N ILE A 66 -1.67 -0.48 -10.25
CA ILE A 66 -1.08 -1.71 -10.78
C ILE A 66 -2.14 -2.80 -10.69
N LEU A 67 -2.50 -3.35 -11.84
CA LEU A 67 -3.39 -4.49 -11.94
C LEU A 67 -2.52 -5.72 -12.15
N PHE A 68 -2.43 -6.58 -11.13
CA PHE A 68 -1.66 -7.82 -11.17
C PHE A 68 -2.55 -8.98 -10.74
N ASN A 69 -2.39 -10.13 -11.39
CA ASN A 69 -3.15 -11.35 -11.13
C ASN A 69 -2.34 -12.33 -10.27
N ASN A 70 -1.01 -12.33 -10.42
CA ASN A 70 -0.11 -13.19 -9.66
C ASN A 70 1.09 -12.40 -9.14
N GLY A 71 1.91 -13.03 -8.30
CA GLY A 71 3.10 -12.38 -7.77
C GLY A 71 4.19 -12.15 -8.82
N GLU A 72 4.21 -12.91 -9.92
CA GLU A 72 5.22 -12.77 -10.98
C GLU A 72 5.03 -11.49 -11.80
N ASP A 73 3.80 -11.00 -11.93
CA ASP A 73 3.47 -9.71 -12.56
C ASP A 73 4.22 -8.54 -11.87
N LEU A 74 4.53 -8.68 -10.57
CA LEU A 74 5.25 -7.68 -9.79
C LEU A 74 6.79 -7.78 -9.91
N LEU A 75 7.35 -8.74 -10.66
CA LEU A 75 8.81 -8.90 -10.77
C LEU A 75 9.52 -7.72 -11.46
N ASN A 76 8.83 -7.05 -12.37
CA ASN A 76 9.40 -5.96 -13.17
C ASN A 76 9.04 -4.56 -12.63
N GLU A 77 8.27 -4.50 -11.56
CA GLU A 77 7.78 -3.25 -10.98
C GLU A 77 8.82 -2.59 -10.06
N PRO A 78 8.88 -1.25 -9.99
CA PRO A 78 9.80 -0.54 -9.12
C PRO A 78 9.41 -0.71 -7.65
N MET A 79 10.23 -1.44 -6.90
CA MET A 79 10.01 -1.72 -5.48
C MET A 79 10.60 -0.64 -4.54
N PRO A 80 10.02 -0.40 -3.35
CA PRO A 80 8.78 -1.00 -2.83
C PRO A 80 7.51 -0.38 -3.43
N ILE A 81 6.45 -1.20 -3.53
CA ILE A 81 5.12 -0.79 -3.98
C ILE A 81 4.21 -0.69 -2.76
N LEU A 82 3.47 0.42 -2.68
CA LEU A 82 2.37 0.56 -1.73
C LEU A 82 1.12 -0.07 -2.34
N LEU A 83 0.61 -1.11 -1.71
CA LEU A 83 -0.63 -1.78 -2.10
C LEU A 83 -1.76 -1.29 -1.19
N LEU A 84 -2.88 -0.91 -1.81
CA LEU A 84 -4.09 -0.46 -1.12
C LEU A 84 -5.25 -1.36 -1.55
N THR A 85 -5.86 -2.07 -0.61
CA THR A 85 -7.05 -2.90 -0.90
C THR A 85 -8.31 -2.04 -1.03
N PRO A 86 -9.39 -2.54 -1.64
CA PRO A 86 -10.68 -1.83 -1.69
C PRO A 86 -11.23 -1.45 -0.31
N GLU A 87 -10.90 -2.21 0.73
CA GLU A 87 -11.27 -1.93 2.13
C GLU A 87 -10.30 -0.98 2.83
N MET A 88 -9.47 -0.26 2.07
CA MET A 88 -8.48 0.71 2.59
C MET A 88 -7.45 0.08 3.53
N LYS A 89 -7.11 -1.20 3.32
CA LYS A 89 -6.01 -1.84 4.02
C LYS A 89 -4.70 -1.59 3.28
N TRP A 90 -3.67 -1.22 4.02
CA TRP A 90 -2.38 -0.82 3.47
C TRP A 90 -1.39 -1.95 3.62
N MET A 91 -0.60 -2.20 2.58
CA MET A 91 0.49 -3.17 2.58
C MET A 91 1.68 -2.58 1.82
N VAL A 92 2.89 -3.01 2.17
CA VAL A 92 4.10 -2.63 1.45
C VAL A 92 4.70 -3.89 0.85
N CYS A 93 4.71 -3.97 -0.48
CA CYS A 93 5.35 -5.03 -1.23
C CYS A 93 6.80 -4.63 -1.54
N VAL A 94 7.73 -5.56 -1.32
CA VAL A 94 9.16 -5.37 -1.57
C VAL A 94 9.73 -6.34 -2.61
N SER A 95 8.95 -7.34 -3.04
CA SER A 95 9.30 -8.26 -4.12
C SER A 95 8.08 -9.03 -4.61
N GLY A 96 7.98 -9.21 -5.92
CA GLY A 96 7.16 -10.22 -6.58
C GLY A 96 7.88 -11.57 -6.75
N GLY A 97 7.22 -12.50 -7.44
CA GLY A 97 7.67 -13.86 -7.75
C GLY A 97 6.57 -14.89 -7.48
N GLN A 98 6.95 -16.14 -7.22
CA GLN A 98 5.99 -17.20 -6.82
C GLN A 98 5.19 -16.86 -5.56
N LYS A 99 5.74 -15.99 -4.70
CA LYS A 99 5.06 -15.43 -3.53
C LYS A 99 5.27 -13.94 -3.49
N ILE A 100 4.27 -13.20 -3.05
CA ILE A 100 4.43 -11.78 -2.75
C ILE A 100 5.17 -11.64 -1.43
N LYS A 101 6.21 -10.81 -1.42
CA LYS A 101 6.95 -10.46 -0.22
C LYS A 101 6.49 -9.12 0.31
N LEU A 102 5.83 -9.14 1.46
CA LEU A 102 5.32 -7.97 2.17
C LEU A 102 6.19 -7.63 3.39
N VAL A 103 5.97 -6.45 3.95
CA VAL A 103 6.58 -6.00 5.21
C VAL A 103 5.48 -5.80 6.26
N ASN A 104 5.70 -6.33 7.48
CA ASN A 104 4.78 -6.12 8.61
C ASN A 104 5.12 -4.84 9.39
N ALA A 105 4.31 -4.52 10.40
CA ALA A 105 4.49 -3.32 11.22
C ALA A 105 5.82 -3.27 12.01
N ARG A 106 6.50 -4.41 12.16
CA ARG A 106 7.82 -4.52 12.81
C ARG A 106 8.97 -4.37 11.80
N GLY A 107 8.69 -4.22 10.51
CA GLY A 107 9.69 -4.23 9.46
C GLY A 107 10.17 -5.63 9.06
N GLU A 108 9.51 -6.69 9.55
CA GLU A 108 9.84 -8.07 9.22
C GLU A 108 9.15 -8.49 7.91
N LEU A 109 9.73 -9.48 7.24
CA LEU A 109 9.26 -9.96 5.95
C LEU A 109 8.15 -11.00 6.12
N CYS A 110 7.05 -10.81 5.39
CA CYS A 110 5.95 -11.76 5.28
C CYS A 110 5.83 -12.27 3.84
N TYR A 111 5.41 -13.52 3.67
CA TYR A 111 5.21 -14.12 2.35
C TYR A 111 3.74 -14.49 2.19
N VAL A 112 3.14 -14.04 1.10
CA VAL A 112 1.74 -14.30 0.77
C VAL A 112 1.68 -15.06 -0.54
N GLU A 113 0.99 -16.20 -0.52
CA GLU A 113 0.58 -16.91 -1.74
C GLU A 113 -0.67 -16.23 -2.27
N ILE A 114 -0.69 -15.90 -3.56
CA ILE A 114 -1.92 -15.49 -4.23
C ILE A 114 -2.52 -16.79 -4.76
N GLU A 115 -3.65 -17.19 -4.19
CA GLU A 115 -4.44 -18.29 -4.74
C GLU A 115 -5.14 -17.77 -5.99
N ASP A 116 -4.96 -18.44 -7.13
CA ASP A 116 -5.77 -18.21 -8.33
C ASP A 116 -7.22 -18.61 -7.98
N GLU A 117 -8.14 -17.64 -7.90
CA GLU A 117 -9.59 -17.91 -7.83
C GLU A 117 -10.13 -18.41 -9.17
#